data_AF-A0A0Q8ESP2-F1
#
_entry.id   AF-A0A0Q8ESP2-F1
#
_cell.length_a   1.000
_cell.length_b   1.000
_cell.length_c   1.000
_cell.angle_alpha   90.00
_cell.angle_beta   90.00
_cell.angle_gamma   90.00
#
_symmetry.space_group_name_H-M   'P 1'
#
loop_
_entity.id
_entity.type
_entity.pdbx_description
1 polymer ?
#
loop_
_entity_poly.entity_id
_entity_poly.type
_entity_poly.pdbx_seq_one_letter_code
_entity_poly.pdbx_strand_id
1 'polypeptide(L)' 'MQAAILECQEQALGHADVGDDDAFLLIHGANYLTAFQVIVALSGRLGTRLPVRLVMRYTTARALADAVLE' A
#
# COMPACT_ATOMS: atom_id res chain seq x y z
N MET A 1 -8.59 3.51 7.18
CA MET A 1 -7.18 3.22 6.86
C MET A 1 -7.08 2.34 5.62
N GLN A 2 -7.68 1.14 5.67
CA GLN A 2 -7.66 0.18 4.56
C GLN A 2 -8.11 0.76 3.20
N ALA A 3 -9.26 1.45 3.14
CA ALA A 3 -9.71 2.11 1.92
C ALA A 3 -8.71 3.12 1.34
N ALA A 4 -8.02 3.89 2.19
CA ALA A 4 -7.00 4.84 1.74
C ALA A 4 -5.74 4.13 1.20
N ILE A 5 -5.41 2.95 1.75
CA ILE A 5 -4.33 2.10 1.26
C ILE A 5 -4.70 1.54 -0.11
N LEU A 6 -5.91 0.99 -0.25
CA LEU A 6 -6.43 0.51 -1.53
C LEU A 6 -6.38 1.61 -2.58
N GLU A 7 -6.97 2.78 -2.33
CA GLU A 7 -6.91 3.92 -3.26
C GLU A 7 -5.48 4.24 -3.71
N CYS A 8 -4.50 4.25 -2.79
CA CYS A 8 -3.11 4.50 -3.15
C CYS A 8 -2.50 3.36 -3.99
N GLN A 9 -2.87 2.10 -3.72
CA GLN A 9 -2.44 0.94 -4.49
C GLN A 9 -3.03 0.95 -5.91
N GLU A 10 -4.33 1.21 -6.03
CA GLU A 10 -5.02 1.35 -7.31
C GLU A 10 -4.38 2.47 -8.13
N GLN A 11 -4.14 3.64 -7.53
CA GLN A 11 -3.47 4.77 -8.18
C GLN A 11 -2.04 4.42 -8.65
N ALA A 12 -1.26 3.72 -7.82
CA ALA A 12 0.10 3.32 -8.16
C ALA A 12 0.16 2.29 -9.30
N LEU A 13 -0.92 1.51 -9.49
CA LEU A 13 -1.07 0.54 -10.58
C LEU A 13 -1.82 1.09 -11.80
N GLY A 14 -2.25 2.36 -11.77
CA GLY A 14 -3.00 2.97 -12.87
C GLY A 14 -4.48 2.58 -12.91
N HIS A 15 -5.15 2.59 -11.77
CA HIS A 15 -6.57 2.24 -11.55
C HIS A 15 -6.89 0.74 -11.75
N ALA A 16 -5.99 -0.13 -11.28
CA ALA A 16 -6.30 -1.56 -11.14
C ALA A 16 -7.24 -1.81 -9.96
N ASP A 17 -8.08 -2.85 -10.03
CA ASP A 17 -8.87 -3.33 -8.89
C ASP A 17 -7.95 -4.12 -7.95
N VAL A 18 -7.87 -3.71 -6.68
CA VAL A 18 -7.01 -4.33 -5.66
C VAL A 18 -7.88 -4.83 -4.53
N GLY A 19 -7.83 -6.12 -4.23
CA GLY A 19 -8.52 -6.72 -3.09
C GLY A 19 -7.82 -6.48 -1.76
N ASP A 20 -8.58 -6.56 -0.67
CA ASP A 20 -8.07 -6.33 0.68
C ASP A 20 -6.99 -7.32 1.15
N ASP A 21 -7.13 -8.57 0.72
CA ASP A 21 -6.24 -9.67 1.04
C ASP A 21 -5.32 -10.02 -0.14
N ASP A 22 -5.34 -9.23 -1.22
CA ASP A 22 -4.43 -9.41 -2.34
C ASP A 22 -3.01 -9.04 -1.93
N ALA A 23 -2.09 -9.97 -2.13
CA ALA A 23 -0.68 -9.69 -2.00
C ALA A 23 -0.27 -8.74 -3.13
N PHE A 24 0.01 -7.49 -2.79
CA PHE A 24 0.22 -6.40 -3.76
C PHE A 24 1.26 -6.76 -4.82
N LEU A 25 2.39 -7.37 -4.43
CA LEU A 25 3.47 -7.77 -5.35
C LEU A 25 3.11 -8.92 -6.31
N LEU A 26 1.98 -9.61 -6.10
CA LEU A 26 1.47 -10.63 -7.02
C LEU A 26 0.52 -10.04 -8.08
N ILE A 27 0.12 -8.78 -7.93
CA ILE A 27 -0.77 -8.09 -8.87
C ILE A 27 0.02 -7.74 -10.13
N HIS A 28 -0.62 -7.89 -11.29
CA HIS A 28 0.02 -7.55 -12.55
C HIS A 28 0.45 -6.07 -12.58
N GLY A 29 1.70 -5.80 -12.96
CA GLY A 29 2.26 -4.45 -12.96
C GLY A 29 2.79 -3.97 -11.61
N ALA A 30 2.56 -4.71 -10.53
CA ALA A 30 3.12 -4.38 -9.22
C ALA A 30 4.60 -4.73 -9.13
N ASN A 31 5.34 -3.88 -8.41
CA ASN A 31 6.74 -4.09 -8.08
C ASN A 31 7.10 -3.25 -6.84
N TYR A 32 8.35 -3.34 -6.39
CA TYR A 32 8.79 -2.58 -5.22
C TYR A 32 8.74 -1.07 -5.43
N LEU A 33 8.90 -0.56 -6.66
CA LEU A 33 8.81 0.87 -6.93
C LEU A 33 7.37 1.37 -6.71
N THR A 34 6.36 0.68 -7.25
CA THR A 34 4.96 1.04 -7.00
C THR A 34 4.59 0.86 -5.53
N ALA A 35 5.10 -0.16 -4.85
CA ALA A 35 4.92 -0.33 -3.42
C ALA A 35 5.52 0.83 -2.60
N PHE A 36 6.71 1.32 -2.96
CA PHE A 36 7.29 2.50 -2.32
C PHE A 36 6.48 3.77 -2.60
N GLN A 37 5.93 3.94 -3.80
CA GLN A 37 5.05 5.07 -4.12
C GLN A 37 3.80 5.07 -3.24
N VAL A 38 3.20 3.91 -2.97
CA VAL A 38 2.08 3.76 -2.02
C VAL A 38 2.47 4.28 -0.63
N ILE A 39 3.63 3.90 -0.09
CA ILE A 39 4.11 4.36 1.23
C ILE A 39 4.32 5.88 1.26
N VAL A 40 4.90 6.44 0.20
CA VAL A 40 5.12 7.89 0.10
C VAL A 40 3.78 8.63 0.04
N ALA A 41 2.83 8.14 -0.77
CA ALA A 41 1.49 8.72 -0.87
C ALA A 41 0.74 8.65 0.47
N LEU A 42 0.77 7.50 1.14
CA LEU A 42 0.17 7.33 2.47
C LEU A 42 0.82 8.24 3.51
N SER A 43 2.15 8.36 3.50
CA SER A 43 2.87 9.25 4.42
C SER A 43 2.43 10.71 4.25
N GLY A 44 2.25 11.15 2.99
CA GLY A 44 1.72 12.47 2.68
C GLY A 44 0.28 12.67 3.15
N ARG A 45 -0.59 11.68 2.95
CA ARG A 45 -2.01 11.72 3.38
C ARG A 45 -2.15 11.75 4.90
N LEU A 46 -1.31 11.01 5.62
CA LEU A 46 -1.35 10.90 7.09
C LEU A 46 -0.54 11.97 7.81
N GLY A 47 0.23 12.80 7.08
CA GLY A 47 1.16 13.76 7.67
C GLY A 47 2.23 13.11 8.55
N THR A 48 2.50 11.82 8.36
CA THR A 48 3.39 11.01 9.21
C THR A 48 4.38 10.26 8.33
N ARG A 49 5.64 10.17 8.76
CA ARG A 49 6.67 9.44 8.02
C ARG A 49 6.53 7.94 8.26
N LEU A 50 6.01 7.21 7.28
CA LEU A 50 5.92 5.75 7.36
C LEU A 50 7.24 5.08 6.95
N PRO A 51 7.70 4.04 7.67
CA PRO A 51 8.89 3.30 7.29
C PRO A 51 8.64 2.44 6.04
N VAL A 52 9.53 2.55 5.05
CA VAL A 52 9.45 1.77 3.79
C VAL A 52 9.55 0.25 3.99
N ARG A 53 10.02 -0.21 5.16
CA ARG A 53 10.02 -1.65 5.49
C ARG A 53 8.61 -2.22 5.66
N LEU A 54 7.58 -1.39 5.84
CA LEU A 54 6.20 -1.86 5.99
C LEU A 54 5.73 -2.62 4.75
N VAL A 55 5.99 -2.14 3.53
CA VAL A 55 5.59 -2.85 2.29
C VAL A 55 6.33 -4.15 2.04
N MET A 56 7.48 -4.37 2.69
CA MET A 56 8.19 -5.64 2.61
C MET A 56 7.63 -6.68 3.58
N ARG A 57 7.08 -6.23 4.71
CA ARG A 57 6.60 -7.10 5.78
C ARG A 57 5.11 -7.38 5.70
N TYR A 58 4.34 -6.39 5.24
CA TYR A 58 2.88 -6.42 5.16
C TYR A 58 2.49 -6.31 3.69
N THR A 59 2.23 -7.47 3.08
CA THR A 59 2.05 -7.59 1.63
C THR A 59 0.61 -7.33 1.17
N THR A 60 -0.37 -7.31 2.09
CA THR A 60 -1.79 -7.05 1.80
C THR A 60 -2.23 -5.71 2.36
N ALA A 61 -3.29 -5.14 1.79
CA ALA A 61 -3.85 -3.87 2.24
C ALA A 61 -4.32 -3.94 3.69
N ARG A 62 -4.97 -5.05 4.07
CA ARG A 62 -5.39 -5.33 5.46
C ARG A 62 -4.21 -5.36 6.41
N ALA A 63 -3.18 -6.17 6.12
CA ALA A 63 -2.02 -6.31 7.00
C ALA A 63 -1.26 -4.98 7.16
N LEU A 64 -1.20 -4.18 6.09
CA LEU A 64 -0.60 -2.85 6.14
C LEU A 64 -1.45 -1.87 6.96
N ALA A 65 -2.78 -1.97 6.89
CA ALA A 65 -3.69 -1.13 7.67
C ALA A 65 -3.53 -1.37 9.17
N ASP A 66 -3.48 -2.64 9.60
CA ASP A 66 -3.23 -3.00 11.00
C ASP A 66 -1.90 -2.41 11.49
N ALA A 67 -0.82 -2.56 10.71
CA ALA A 67 0.51 -2.10 11.10
C ALA A 67 0.68 -0.57 11.18
N VAL A 68 -0.20 0.19 10.52
CA VAL A 68 -0.21 1.67 10.57
C VAL A 68 -1.09 2.20 11.71
N LEU A 69 -2.02 1.37 12.21
CA LEU A 69 -2.91 1.72 13.32
C LEU A 69 -2.35 1.33 14.70
N GLU A 70 -1.32 0.48 14.75
CA GLU A 70 -0.47 0.27 15.94
C GLU A 70 0.40 1.49 16.27
#